data_AF-A0A5K3F3K5-F1
#
_entry.id   AF-A0A5K3F3K5-F1
#
_cell.length_a   1.000
_cell.length_b   1.000
_cell.length_c   1.000
_cell.angle_alpha   90.00
_cell.angle_beta   90.00
_cell.angle_gamma   90.00
#
_symmetry.space_group_name_H-M   'P 1'
#
loop_
_entity.id
_entity.type
_entity.pdbx_description
1 polymer ?
#
loop_
_entity_poly.entity_id
_entity_poly.type
_entity_poly.pdbx_seq_one_letter_code
_entity_poly.pdbx_strand_id
1 'polypeptide(L)'
;VECDAGVPCPVDGGWCRWSSTVIKCSAACGDSGMGLRTRRCACPAPAHGGKRCSPPPGAEATAMLARSQMPDAAVPTASDIAAIGDGSGNTDGALKRELSVCIIFLLRWDACNRKFCPYLKRLTDFEEDIIINDLRHQRPEAVWEWSGGMPGSQFDPVGLHCPAELPSRVEIFDKPYRFPRAKAFWTRAVGRSEYQPHDFVGPPLRDTKRIQISGDRLIVRALSAADEAVYRFGYEYEPRHFETVCFFVVYVAEKTRVVSSGKPFTFTCNAEGLWPIVQQTKKDDWKVFWSYTPDPKARELGSKPVGRLWEVNLRVPRLPDAQPTDALTNQTAVAMTLFDTERRRLDAVEYAMNGQYQCIIANVRKGMDERRFVTSSVHLVVIAPPTMSEIFATWIRRYWAQIIYVFSTTAIVTLIYMALLKYRANRVASLRSWEADEEKRKNARLITAGEVRINPP
;
A
#
# COMPACT_ATOMS: atom_id res chain seq x y z
N VAL A 1 -29.55 33.57 9.18
CA VAL A 1 -31.01 33.39 9.26
C VAL A 1 -31.24 32.00 9.83
N GLU A 2 -31.58 31.91 11.10
CA GLU A 2 -32.08 30.65 11.67
C GLU A 2 -33.40 30.32 10.99
N CYS A 3 -33.61 29.05 10.66
CA CYS A 3 -34.69 28.65 9.77
C CYS A 3 -36.00 28.45 10.52
N ASP A 4 -36.46 29.46 11.25
CA ASP A 4 -37.75 29.44 11.92
C ASP A 4 -38.44 30.81 11.78
N ALA A 5 -39.73 30.79 11.45
CA ALA A 5 -40.61 31.92 11.07
C ALA A 5 -40.59 32.34 9.59
N GLY A 6 -40.91 31.40 8.68
CA GLY A 6 -41.29 31.70 7.29
C GLY A 6 -40.19 31.52 6.24
N VAL A 7 -38.97 31.18 6.66
CA VAL A 7 -37.86 30.80 5.77
C VAL A 7 -37.64 29.29 5.87
N PRO A 8 -37.86 28.51 4.79
CA PRO A 8 -37.70 27.06 4.84
C PRO A 8 -36.23 26.67 5.09
N CYS A 9 -36.01 25.72 6.00
CA CYS A 9 -34.68 25.22 6.35
C CYS A 9 -33.98 24.55 5.17
N PRO A 10 -32.64 24.68 5.07
CA PRO A 10 -31.85 23.90 4.10
C PRO A 10 -32.04 22.41 4.33
N VAL A 11 -32.42 21.68 3.28
CA VAL A 11 -32.55 20.22 3.27
C VAL A 11 -31.36 19.67 2.50
N ASP A 12 -30.45 19.00 3.20
CA ASP A 12 -29.33 18.32 2.57
C ASP A 12 -29.82 17.07 1.81
N GLY A 13 -29.25 16.83 0.63
CA GLY A 13 -29.60 15.71 -0.23
C GLY A 13 -29.16 14.36 0.33
N GLY A 14 -30.04 13.36 0.26
CA GLY A 14 -29.80 11.99 0.67
C GLY A 14 -29.81 10.98 -0.49
N TRP A 15 -28.94 9.98 -0.40
CA TRP A 15 -28.90 8.88 -1.36
C TRP A 15 -30.07 7.92 -1.15
N CYS A 16 -30.85 7.68 -2.20
CA CYS A 16 -31.84 6.60 -2.24
C CYS A 16 -31.18 5.22 -2.13
N ARG A 17 -31.99 4.18 -1.86
CA ARG A 17 -31.54 2.80 -1.96
C ARG A 17 -31.01 2.50 -3.37
N TRP A 18 -30.08 1.56 -3.46
CA TRP A 18 -29.58 1.04 -4.74
C TRP A 18 -30.72 0.46 -5.57
N SER A 19 -30.64 0.64 -6.90
CA SER A 19 -31.59 0.08 -7.86
C SER A 19 -31.74 -1.42 -7.61
N SER A 20 -32.96 -1.95 -7.56
CA SER A 20 -33.20 -3.39 -7.36
C SER A 20 -32.61 -4.23 -8.50
N THR A 21 -32.50 -3.65 -9.70
CA THR A 21 -31.99 -4.28 -10.91
C THR A 21 -30.63 -3.71 -11.31
N VAL A 22 -29.78 -4.57 -11.87
CA VAL A 22 -28.51 -4.23 -12.53
C VAL A 22 -28.79 -3.74 -13.95
N ILE A 23 -28.15 -2.65 -14.42
CA ILE A 23 -28.41 -2.04 -15.73
C ILE A 23 -28.15 -3.02 -16.87
N LYS A 24 -26.94 -3.60 -16.88
CA LYS A 24 -26.51 -4.63 -17.82
C LYS A 24 -25.46 -5.47 -17.11
N CYS A 25 -25.43 -6.75 -17.42
CA CYS A 25 -24.44 -7.66 -16.88
C CYS A 25 -23.29 -7.83 -17.88
N SER A 26 -22.05 -7.96 -17.40
CA SER A 26 -20.86 -8.06 -18.26
C SER A 26 -20.86 -9.32 -19.14
N ALA A 27 -21.72 -10.28 -18.83
CA ALA A 27 -21.98 -11.48 -19.61
C ALA A 27 -23.50 -11.64 -19.78
N ALA A 28 -23.95 -12.46 -20.74
CA ALA A 28 -25.38 -12.77 -20.93
C ALA A 28 -25.87 -13.93 -20.04
N CYS A 29 -24.96 -14.81 -19.62
CA CYS A 29 -25.17 -15.92 -18.68
C CYS A 29 -23.82 -16.27 -18.01
N GLY A 30 -23.80 -17.24 -17.10
CA GLY A 30 -22.61 -17.70 -16.36
C GLY A 30 -22.72 -17.44 -14.85
N ASP A 31 -21.83 -18.06 -14.07
CA ASP A 31 -21.83 -18.00 -12.61
C ASP A 31 -21.12 -16.73 -12.07
N SER A 32 -20.39 -16.03 -12.95
CA SER A 32 -19.72 -14.77 -12.66
C SER A 32 -20.03 -13.71 -13.71
N GLY A 33 -20.86 -12.74 -13.36
CA GLY A 33 -21.00 -11.48 -14.08
C GLY A 33 -20.85 -10.32 -13.12
N MET A 34 -20.31 -9.21 -13.59
CA MET A 34 -20.30 -7.96 -12.84
C MET A 34 -21.23 -6.97 -13.50
N GLY A 35 -22.00 -6.27 -12.68
CA GLY A 35 -23.14 -5.50 -13.05
C GLY A 35 -23.13 -4.14 -12.39
N LEU A 36 -23.49 -3.10 -13.14
CA LEU A 36 -23.59 -1.76 -12.59
C LEU A 36 -24.98 -1.54 -11.95
N ARG A 37 -25.00 -1.11 -10.69
CA ARG A 37 -26.20 -0.59 -10.02
C ARG A 37 -26.08 0.91 -9.83
N THR A 38 -27.21 1.60 -9.88
CA THR A 38 -27.30 3.05 -9.68
C THR A 38 -28.14 3.38 -8.45
N ARG A 39 -27.87 4.51 -7.81
CA ARG A 39 -28.76 5.12 -6.81
C ARG A 39 -28.85 6.63 -7.02
N ARG A 40 -30.01 7.22 -6.74
CA ARG A 40 -30.27 8.65 -6.97
C ARG A 40 -30.04 9.49 -5.70
N CYS A 41 -29.56 10.71 -5.83
CA CYS A 41 -29.56 11.71 -4.76
C CYS A 41 -30.92 12.42 -4.70
N ALA A 42 -31.93 11.76 -4.13
CA ALA A 42 -33.31 12.24 -4.11
C ALA A 42 -34.12 11.78 -2.88
N CYS A 43 -33.47 11.16 -1.89
CA CYS A 43 -34.15 10.58 -0.73
C CYS A 43 -33.49 11.08 0.58
N PRO A 44 -33.68 12.36 0.98
CA PRO A 44 -34.48 13.40 0.32
C PRO A 44 -33.71 14.16 -0.79
N ALA A 45 -34.42 14.89 -1.65
CA ALA A 45 -33.77 15.78 -2.63
C ALA A 45 -33.25 17.05 -1.93
N PRO A 46 -32.08 17.58 -2.32
CA PRO A 46 -31.56 18.80 -1.73
C PRO A 46 -32.48 19.99 -2.05
N ALA A 47 -32.88 20.75 -1.03
CA ALA A 47 -33.78 21.89 -1.16
C ALA A 47 -33.33 23.06 -0.28
N HIS A 48 -33.84 24.26 -0.58
CA HIS A 48 -33.65 25.47 0.24
C HIS A 48 -32.17 25.80 0.56
N GLY A 49 -31.27 25.57 -0.40
CA GLY A 49 -29.83 25.84 -0.24
C GLY A 49 -29.06 24.72 0.48
N GLY A 50 -29.67 23.57 0.74
CA GLY A 50 -29.01 22.39 1.31
C GLY A 50 -27.98 21.76 0.37
N LYS A 51 -27.04 21.03 0.96
CA LYS A 51 -25.89 20.42 0.28
C LYS A 51 -26.34 19.29 -0.64
N ARG A 52 -25.70 19.18 -1.80
CA ARG A 52 -25.86 18.00 -2.67
C ARG A 52 -25.13 16.79 -2.08
N CYS A 53 -25.54 15.59 -2.49
CA CYS A 53 -24.87 14.38 -2.04
C CYS A 53 -23.41 14.34 -2.51
N SER A 54 -22.50 14.00 -1.59
CA SER A 54 -21.09 13.79 -1.94
C SER A 54 -20.87 12.38 -2.50
N PRO A 55 -20.06 12.22 -3.57
CA PRO A 55 -19.63 10.91 -4.01
C PRO A 55 -18.68 10.26 -2.97
N PRO A 56 -18.80 8.94 -2.72
CA PRO A 56 -17.89 8.22 -1.85
C PRO A 56 -16.51 8.05 -2.52
N PRO A 57 -15.46 7.81 -1.72
CA PRO A 57 -14.13 7.50 -2.24
C PRO A 57 -14.18 6.34 -3.24
N GLY A 58 -13.55 6.50 -4.41
CA GLY A 58 -13.49 5.46 -5.45
C GLY A 58 -14.64 5.46 -6.45
N ALA A 59 -15.62 6.38 -6.35
CA ALA A 59 -16.69 6.52 -7.34
C ALA A 59 -16.19 6.82 -8.76
N GLU A 60 -15.10 7.58 -8.90
CA GLU A 60 -14.46 7.85 -10.19
C GLU A 60 -13.81 6.58 -10.77
N ALA A 61 -13.13 5.80 -9.92
CA ALA A 61 -12.51 4.54 -10.34
C ALA A 61 -13.55 3.50 -10.78
N THR A 62 -14.69 3.41 -10.09
CA THR A 62 -15.78 2.51 -10.49
C THR A 62 -16.43 2.94 -11.80
N ALA A 63 -16.57 4.25 -12.06
CA ALA A 63 -17.05 4.78 -13.34
C ALA A 63 -16.08 4.50 -14.49
N MET A 64 -14.77 4.70 -14.29
CA MET A 64 -13.73 4.36 -15.28
C MET A 64 -13.72 2.86 -15.58
N LEU A 65 -13.84 2.01 -14.55
CA LEU A 65 -13.92 0.56 -14.72
C LEU A 65 -15.16 0.17 -15.53
N ALA A 66 -16.32 0.80 -15.28
CA ALA A 66 -17.57 0.55 -16.01
C ALA A 66 -17.42 0.83 -17.51
N ARG A 67 -16.75 1.93 -17.86
CA ARG A 67 -16.49 2.30 -19.27
C ARG A 67 -15.57 1.30 -19.97
N SER A 68 -14.58 0.74 -19.26
CA SER A 68 -13.66 -0.26 -19.80
C SER A 68 -14.28 -1.65 -19.97
N GLN A 69 -15.16 -2.07 -19.04
CA GLN A 69 -15.71 -3.42 -19.00
C GLN A 69 -17.07 -3.57 -19.70
N MET A 70 -17.75 -2.47 -20.01
CA MET A 70 -19.07 -2.47 -20.65
C MET A 70 -19.19 -1.37 -21.72
N PRO A 71 -18.46 -1.47 -22.85
CA PRO A 71 -18.52 -0.46 -23.93
C PRO A 71 -19.91 -0.35 -24.58
N ASP A 72 -20.70 -1.44 -24.59
CA ASP A 72 -22.04 -1.50 -25.20
C ASP A 72 -23.19 -1.41 -24.18
N ALA A 73 -22.89 -1.24 -22.89
CA ALA A 73 -23.94 -0.82 -21.97
C ALA A 73 -24.22 0.64 -22.28
N ALA A 74 -25.49 1.02 -22.38
CA ALA A 74 -25.88 2.43 -22.30
C ALA A 74 -25.54 2.93 -20.89
N VAL A 75 -24.24 3.07 -20.59
CA VAL A 75 -23.73 3.90 -19.52
C VAL A 75 -24.21 5.29 -19.93
N PRO A 76 -25.13 5.91 -19.17
CA PRO A 76 -25.67 7.20 -19.56
C PRO A 76 -24.50 8.15 -19.83
N THR A 77 -24.41 8.65 -21.06
CA THR A 77 -23.40 9.65 -21.37
C THR A 77 -23.82 10.96 -20.70
N ALA A 78 -22.86 11.86 -20.46
CA ALA A 78 -23.17 13.18 -19.90
C ALA A 78 -24.22 13.95 -20.74
N SER A 79 -24.37 13.63 -22.03
CA SER A 79 -25.37 14.18 -22.94
C SER A 79 -26.77 13.61 -22.77
N ASP A 80 -26.93 12.32 -22.45
CA ASP A 80 -28.25 11.67 -22.39
C ASP A 80 -29.08 12.07 -21.16
N ILE A 81 -28.42 12.60 -20.11
CA ILE A 81 -29.06 13.03 -18.85
C ILE A 81 -29.44 14.51 -18.87
N ALA A 82 -28.89 15.32 -19.78
CA ALA A 82 -29.20 16.74 -19.89
C ALA A 82 -30.65 17.03 -20.33
N ALA A 83 -31.36 16.03 -20.86
CA ALA A 83 -32.74 16.16 -21.34
C ALA A 83 -33.83 16.10 -20.24
N ILE A 84 -33.47 15.97 -18.95
CA ILE A 84 -34.45 15.78 -17.84
C ILE A 84 -34.43 16.94 -16.82
N GLY A 85 -33.72 18.05 -17.08
CA GLY A 85 -33.71 19.19 -16.15
C GLY A 85 -33.59 20.52 -16.88
N ASP A 86 -34.72 21.18 -17.08
CA ASP A 86 -34.81 22.49 -17.69
C ASP A 86 -34.44 23.60 -16.68
N GLY A 87 -33.77 24.66 -17.18
CA GLY A 87 -33.70 25.97 -16.50
C GLY A 87 -32.35 26.47 -16.00
N SER A 88 -31.65 27.22 -16.88
CA SER A 88 -30.78 28.38 -16.61
C SER A 88 -29.26 28.19 -16.42
N GLY A 89 -28.50 28.88 -17.29
CA GLY A 89 -27.20 29.48 -16.92
C GLY A 89 -25.99 29.07 -17.77
N ASN A 90 -25.64 29.91 -18.75
CA ASN A 90 -24.52 29.81 -19.69
C ASN A 90 -23.14 30.03 -19.03
N THR A 91 -22.13 29.18 -19.34
CA THR A 91 -20.70 29.50 -19.64
C THR A 91 -19.75 28.29 -19.48
N ASP A 92 -19.06 28.00 -20.59
CA ASP A 92 -17.76 27.36 -20.82
C ASP A 92 -17.12 26.35 -19.85
N GLY A 93 -16.71 25.21 -20.44
CA GLY A 93 -15.67 24.32 -19.92
C GLY A 93 -16.12 22.88 -19.82
N ALA A 94 -15.77 22.08 -20.84
CA ALA A 94 -16.05 20.64 -20.94
C ALA A 94 -15.61 19.78 -19.72
N LEU A 95 -14.79 20.34 -18.81
CA LEU A 95 -14.33 19.70 -17.57
C LEU A 95 -15.34 19.76 -16.40
N LYS A 96 -16.34 20.66 -16.43
CA LYS A 96 -17.39 20.74 -15.38
C LYS A 96 -18.60 19.82 -15.65
N ARG A 97 -18.73 19.29 -16.87
CA ARG A 97 -19.79 18.33 -17.23
C ARG A 97 -19.52 16.92 -16.69
N GLU A 98 -18.25 16.54 -16.50
CA GLU A 98 -17.84 15.23 -15.96
C GLU A 98 -18.23 15.05 -14.48
N LEU A 99 -18.14 16.10 -13.65
CA LEU A 99 -18.55 16.03 -12.23
C LEU A 99 -20.07 16.05 -12.01
N SER A 100 -20.85 16.54 -12.98
CA SER A 100 -22.30 16.70 -12.83
C SER A 100 -23.05 15.37 -12.84
N VAL A 101 -22.45 14.32 -13.42
CA VAL A 101 -23.01 12.96 -13.47
C VAL A 101 -22.92 12.25 -12.11
N CYS A 102 -21.86 12.51 -11.33
CA CYS A 102 -21.69 11.98 -9.96
C CYS A 102 -22.66 12.59 -8.93
N ILE A 103 -23.28 13.73 -9.26
CA ILE A 103 -24.09 14.51 -8.32
C ILE A 103 -25.55 14.01 -8.24
N ILE A 104 -26.03 13.29 -9.27
CA ILE A 104 -27.40 12.76 -9.32
C ILE A 104 -27.42 11.24 -9.13
N PHE A 105 -26.42 10.52 -9.64
CA PHE A 105 -26.35 9.06 -9.53
C PHE A 105 -25.01 8.56 -9.00
N LEU A 106 -25.04 7.62 -8.05
CA LEU A 106 -23.87 6.83 -7.68
C LEU A 106 -23.88 5.45 -8.29
N LEU A 107 -22.69 4.93 -8.58
CA LEU A 107 -22.44 3.65 -9.22
C LEU A 107 -21.77 2.66 -8.26
N ARG A 108 -22.23 1.41 -8.30
CA ARG A 108 -21.60 0.29 -7.59
C ARG A 108 -21.60 -0.95 -8.47
N TRP A 109 -20.49 -1.68 -8.44
CA TRP A 109 -20.40 -3.01 -9.00
C TRP A 109 -21.03 -4.03 -8.05
N ASP A 110 -21.96 -4.81 -8.55
CA ASP A 110 -22.53 -5.98 -7.87
C ASP A 110 -22.37 -7.21 -8.77
N ALA A 111 -22.33 -8.39 -8.16
CA ALA A 111 -22.45 -9.63 -8.89
C ALA A 111 -23.80 -9.64 -9.64
N CYS A 112 -23.77 -10.02 -10.91
CA CYS A 112 -24.93 -10.20 -11.75
C CYS A 112 -24.79 -11.49 -12.54
N ASN A 113 -25.91 -11.96 -13.10
CA ASN A 113 -26.09 -13.30 -13.64
C ASN A 113 -26.01 -14.43 -12.61
N ARG A 114 -27.11 -15.18 -12.54
CA ARG A 114 -27.18 -16.56 -12.05
C ARG A 114 -27.81 -17.46 -13.11
N LYS A 115 -27.74 -17.05 -14.39
CA LYS A 115 -28.35 -17.78 -15.50
C LYS A 115 -27.32 -18.80 -15.98
N PHE A 116 -27.67 -20.08 -15.91
CA PHE A 116 -26.88 -21.17 -16.47
C PHE A 116 -26.64 -20.91 -17.98
N CYS A 117 -25.38 -21.00 -18.42
CA CYS A 117 -25.06 -21.02 -19.86
C CYS A 117 -25.03 -22.47 -20.35
N PRO A 118 -25.98 -22.92 -21.18
CA PRO A 118 -25.98 -24.29 -21.70
C PRO A 118 -24.80 -24.59 -22.64
N TYR A 119 -24.20 -23.55 -23.22
CA TYR A 119 -23.12 -23.66 -24.20
C TYR A 119 -21.72 -23.50 -23.62
N LEU A 120 -21.58 -23.00 -22.38
CA LEU A 120 -20.28 -22.90 -21.73
C LEU A 120 -19.85 -24.30 -21.31
N LYS A 121 -18.75 -24.78 -21.89
CA LYS A 121 -18.16 -26.05 -21.47
C LYS A 121 -17.39 -25.81 -20.17
N ARG A 122 -17.68 -26.57 -19.12
CA ARG A 122 -16.88 -26.58 -17.88
C ARG A 122 -15.87 -27.72 -17.92
N LEU A 123 -14.85 -27.64 -17.08
CA LEU A 123 -14.03 -28.81 -16.77
C LEU A 123 -14.87 -29.83 -16.00
N THR A 124 -14.58 -31.11 -16.22
CA THR A 124 -15.09 -32.20 -15.39
C THR A 124 -14.19 -32.38 -14.18
N ASP A 125 -14.69 -32.96 -13.09
CA ASP A 125 -13.89 -33.24 -11.88
C ASP A 125 -12.62 -34.04 -12.19
N PHE A 126 -12.69 -34.97 -13.15
CA PHE A 126 -11.52 -35.74 -13.62
C PHE A 126 -10.49 -34.87 -14.34
N GLU A 127 -10.94 -33.91 -15.15
CA GLU A 127 -10.05 -32.96 -15.84
C GLU A 127 -9.40 -31.98 -14.85
N GLU A 128 -10.15 -31.54 -13.83
CA GLU A 128 -9.60 -30.74 -12.72
C GLU A 128 -8.53 -31.53 -11.94
N ASP A 129 -8.78 -32.81 -11.65
CA ASP A 129 -7.81 -33.68 -10.97
C ASP A 129 -6.51 -33.84 -11.77
N ILE A 130 -6.58 -33.92 -13.11
CA ILE A 130 -5.38 -33.94 -13.98
C ILE A 130 -4.58 -32.65 -13.82
N ILE A 131 -5.24 -31.48 -13.88
CA ILE A 131 -4.60 -30.17 -13.74
C ILE A 131 -3.94 -30.04 -12.36
N ILE A 132 -4.68 -30.39 -11.30
CA ILE A 132 -4.18 -30.39 -9.92
C ILE A 132 -2.96 -31.31 -9.80
N ASN A 133 -2.98 -32.47 -10.45
CA ASN A 133 -1.87 -33.41 -10.43
C ASN A 133 -0.61 -32.86 -11.12
N ASP A 134 -0.75 -32.16 -12.25
CA ASP A 134 0.37 -31.52 -12.94
C ASP A 134 1.01 -30.42 -12.07
N LEU A 135 0.18 -29.52 -11.52
CA LEU A 135 0.63 -28.46 -10.60
C LEU A 135 1.32 -29.05 -9.36
N ARG A 136 0.85 -30.21 -8.89
CA ARG A 136 1.45 -30.94 -7.77
C ARG A 136 2.82 -31.52 -8.08
N HIS A 137 3.07 -31.97 -9.31
CA HIS A 137 4.37 -32.53 -9.67
C HIS A 137 5.38 -31.47 -10.11
N GLN A 138 4.93 -30.24 -10.35
CA GLN A 138 5.80 -29.14 -10.73
C GLN A 138 6.84 -28.81 -9.64
N ARG A 139 8.12 -28.76 -10.00
CA ARG A 139 9.21 -28.45 -9.06
C ARG A 139 9.36 -26.94 -8.85
N PRO A 140 9.56 -26.45 -7.60
CA PRO A 140 9.83 -25.03 -7.34
C PRO A 140 11.06 -24.50 -8.10
N GLU A 141 12.07 -25.35 -8.32
CA GLU A 141 13.33 -25.00 -8.95
C GLU A 141 13.22 -24.87 -10.48
N ALA A 142 12.08 -25.26 -11.08
CA ALA A 142 11.85 -25.18 -12.52
C ALA A 142 11.90 -23.74 -13.06
N VAL A 143 11.72 -22.74 -12.19
CA VAL A 143 11.91 -21.30 -12.50
C VAL A 143 13.37 -21.00 -12.88
N TRP A 144 14.31 -21.75 -12.31
CA TRP A 144 15.74 -21.48 -12.28
C TRP A 144 16.53 -22.53 -13.08
N GLU A 145 15.90 -23.17 -14.06
CA GLU A 145 16.52 -24.24 -14.84
C GLU A 145 17.82 -23.77 -15.52
N TRP A 146 17.83 -22.54 -16.06
CA TRP A 146 19.01 -21.95 -16.70
C TRP A 146 20.17 -21.67 -15.73
N SER A 147 19.86 -21.51 -14.45
CA SER A 147 20.83 -21.29 -13.37
C SER A 147 21.01 -22.52 -12.49
N GLY A 148 20.60 -23.71 -12.96
CA GLY A 148 20.78 -24.98 -12.25
C GLY A 148 20.02 -25.06 -10.92
N GLY A 149 18.87 -24.37 -10.81
CA GLY A 149 18.05 -24.32 -9.60
C GLY A 149 18.37 -23.14 -8.67
N MET A 150 19.36 -22.29 -9.01
CA MET A 150 19.74 -21.15 -8.18
C MET A 150 18.96 -19.88 -8.53
N PRO A 151 18.46 -19.11 -7.55
CA PRO A 151 17.72 -17.90 -7.83
C PRO A 151 18.59 -16.80 -8.46
N GLY A 152 18.05 -16.11 -9.45
CA GLY A 152 18.75 -15.04 -10.17
C GLY A 152 18.96 -13.78 -9.34
N SER A 153 20.06 -13.10 -9.60
CA SER A 153 20.37 -11.78 -9.05
C SER A 153 19.72 -10.68 -9.87
N GLN A 154 19.86 -9.44 -9.41
CA GLN A 154 19.36 -8.29 -10.17
C GLN A 154 20.05 -8.23 -11.53
N PHE A 155 19.26 -7.98 -12.59
CA PHE A 155 19.66 -7.94 -14.00
C PHE A 155 19.95 -9.28 -14.67
N ASP A 156 19.92 -10.40 -13.94
CA ASP A 156 20.08 -11.71 -14.57
C ASP A 156 18.87 -12.05 -15.45
N PRO A 157 19.07 -12.78 -16.57
CA PRO A 157 17.98 -13.28 -17.38
C PRO A 157 17.33 -14.50 -16.72
N VAL A 158 15.99 -14.56 -16.76
CA VAL A 158 15.20 -15.69 -16.26
C VAL A 158 14.34 -16.24 -17.37
N GLY A 159 14.43 -17.55 -17.62
CA GLY A 159 13.63 -18.27 -18.58
C GLY A 159 12.62 -19.17 -17.87
N LEU A 160 11.34 -19.02 -18.18
CA LEU A 160 10.25 -19.86 -17.73
C LEU A 160 9.77 -20.71 -18.90
N HIS A 161 9.56 -22.00 -18.65
CA HIS A 161 9.08 -22.92 -19.67
C HIS A 161 8.03 -23.86 -19.11
N CYS A 162 6.85 -23.90 -19.75
CA CYS A 162 5.82 -24.89 -19.44
C CYS A 162 5.88 -26.02 -20.47
N PRO A 163 6.19 -27.28 -20.08
CA PRO A 163 6.31 -28.39 -21.01
C PRO A 163 5.02 -28.64 -21.80
N ALA A 164 5.14 -29.08 -23.04
CA ALA A 164 4.00 -29.43 -23.89
C ALA A 164 3.47 -30.84 -23.63
N GLU A 165 4.28 -31.72 -23.02
CA GLU A 165 3.87 -33.10 -22.72
C GLU A 165 2.99 -33.23 -21.47
N LEU A 166 2.65 -32.12 -20.81
CA LEU A 166 1.80 -32.16 -19.61
C LEU A 166 0.44 -32.79 -19.92
N PRO A 167 -0.01 -33.78 -19.12
CA PRO A 167 -1.32 -34.40 -19.27
C PRO A 167 -2.47 -33.41 -19.42
N SER A 168 -2.50 -32.35 -18.61
CA SER A 168 -3.53 -31.30 -18.73
C SER A 168 -3.54 -30.60 -20.09
N ARG A 169 -2.39 -30.44 -20.74
CA ARG A 169 -2.31 -29.87 -22.10
C ARG A 169 -2.78 -30.89 -23.13
N VAL A 170 -2.13 -32.06 -23.15
CA VAL A 170 -2.35 -33.10 -24.16
C VAL A 170 -3.78 -33.66 -24.10
N GLU A 171 -4.33 -33.84 -22.90
CA GLU A 171 -5.61 -34.49 -22.70
C GLU A 171 -6.81 -33.54 -22.67
N ILE A 172 -6.60 -32.23 -22.46
CA ILE A 172 -7.69 -31.28 -22.25
C ILE A 172 -7.58 -30.08 -23.20
N PHE A 173 -6.56 -29.25 -23.05
CA PHE A 173 -6.53 -27.92 -23.67
C PHE A 173 -6.01 -27.90 -25.11
N ASP A 174 -5.01 -28.71 -25.45
CA ASP A 174 -4.45 -28.79 -26.81
C ASP A 174 -5.33 -29.67 -27.74
N LYS A 175 -6.38 -30.32 -27.20
CA LYS A 175 -7.36 -31.05 -28.01
C LYS A 175 -8.28 -30.07 -28.76
N PRO A 176 -8.24 -30.05 -30.11
CA PRO A 176 -8.97 -29.05 -30.89
C PRO A 176 -10.49 -29.16 -30.76
N TYR A 177 -11.02 -30.33 -30.39
CA TYR A 177 -12.46 -30.56 -30.24
C TYR A 177 -13.00 -30.29 -28.82
N ARG A 178 -12.15 -30.33 -27.79
CA ARG A 178 -12.59 -30.16 -26.40
C ARG A 178 -12.93 -28.69 -26.12
N PHE A 179 -11.98 -27.80 -26.39
CA PHE A 179 -12.13 -26.34 -26.31
C PHE A 179 -11.60 -25.66 -27.58
N PRO A 180 -12.39 -25.59 -28.66
CA PRO A 180 -11.92 -25.09 -29.96
C PRO A 180 -11.46 -23.63 -29.97
N ARG A 181 -11.88 -22.85 -28.96
CA ARG A 181 -11.55 -21.42 -28.83
C ARG A 181 -10.53 -21.16 -27.71
N ALA A 182 -9.96 -22.20 -27.12
CA ALA A 182 -9.00 -22.06 -26.04
C ALA A 182 -7.77 -21.28 -26.52
N LYS A 183 -7.30 -20.35 -25.69
CA LYS A 183 -6.11 -19.55 -25.96
C LYS A 183 -5.13 -19.69 -24.82
N ALA A 184 -3.94 -20.16 -25.14
CA ALA A 184 -2.83 -20.18 -24.19
C ALA A 184 -2.20 -18.79 -24.08
N PHE A 185 -1.92 -18.34 -22.86
CA PHE A 185 -1.11 -17.14 -22.64
C PHE A 185 -0.49 -17.12 -21.24
N TRP A 186 0.49 -16.24 -21.09
CA TRP A 186 1.16 -15.98 -19.82
C TRP A 186 0.45 -14.88 -19.05
N THR A 187 0.37 -15.03 -17.74
CA THR A 187 -0.14 -13.99 -16.82
C THR A 187 0.85 -13.73 -15.70
N ARG A 188 0.72 -12.55 -15.08
CA ARG A 188 1.54 -12.16 -13.92
C ARG A 188 0.65 -11.68 -12.79
N ALA A 189 0.62 -12.45 -11.70
CA ALA A 189 -0.08 -12.09 -10.49
C ALA A 189 0.87 -11.34 -9.53
N VAL A 190 0.52 -10.10 -9.20
CA VAL A 190 1.17 -9.29 -8.17
C VAL A 190 0.08 -8.92 -7.17
N GLY A 191 0.31 -9.15 -5.88
CA GLY A 191 -0.60 -8.72 -4.82
C GLY A 191 -0.64 -7.20 -4.75
N ARG A 192 -1.76 -6.57 -5.14
CA ARG A 192 -1.86 -5.10 -5.23
C ARG A 192 -2.64 -4.50 -4.07
N SER A 193 -3.65 -5.19 -3.53
CA SER A 193 -4.47 -4.66 -2.44
C SER A 193 -5.26 -5.72 -1.67
N GLU A 194 -5.63 -5.37 -0.44
CA GLU A 194 -6.49 -6.16 0.46
C GLU A 194 -7.91 -6.38 -0.10
N TYR A 195 -8.32 -5.63 -1.12
CA TYR A 195 -9.65 -5.70 -1.74
C TYR A 195 -9.68 -6.53 -3.03
N GLN A 196 -8.53 -7.09 -3.44
CA GLN A 196 -8.43 -7.90 -4.63
C GLN A 196 -9.05 -9.28 -4.39
N PRO A 197 -9.75 -9.89 -5.38
CA PRO A 197 -10.30 -11.23 -5.23
C PRO A 197 -9.21 -12.25 -4.91
N HIS A 198 -9.53 -13.21 -4.04
CA HIS A 198 -8.56 -14.20 -3.55
C HIS A 198 -7.92 -15.03 -4.66
N ASP A 199 -8.66 -15.32 -5.73
CA ASP A 199 -8.19 -16.10 -6.88
C ASP A 199 -7.94 -15.21 -8.11
N PHE A 200 -6.93 -14.34 -8.02
CA PHE A 200 -6.58 -13.47 -9.13
C PHE A 200 -5.45 -14.04 -9.98
N VAL A 201 -5.75 -14.28 -11.26
CA VAL A 201 -4.79 -14.82 -12.24
C VAL A 201 -3.73 -13.83 -12.68
N GLY A 202 -3.98 -12.53 -12.60
CA GLY A 202 -3.13 -11.54 -13.24
C GLY A 202 -3.65 -11.14 -14.61
N PRO A 203 -3.31 -9.91 -15.09
CA PRO A 203 -3.52 -9.57 -16.49
C PRO A 203 -2.59 -10.39 -17.40
N PRO A 204 -3.00 -10.64 -18.67
CA PRO A 204 -2.15 -11.30 -19.66
C PRO A 204 -0.91 -10.44 -19.95
N LEU A 205 0.24 -11.11 -20.02
CA LEU A 205 1.51 -10.51 -20.39
C LEU A 205 1.57 -10.29 -21.91
N ARG A 206 2.36 -9.30 -22.30
CA ARG A 206 2.62 -8.95 -23.70
C ARG A 206 4.11 -8.84 -23.90
N ASP A 207 4.53 -9.06 -25.14
CA ASP A 207 5.92 -8.81 -25.53
C ASP A 207 6.32 -7.36 -25.30
N THR A 208 7.50 -7.19 -24.74
CA THR A 208 8.14 -5.90 -24.50
C THR A 208 9.64 -6.03 -24.74
N LYS A 209 10.38 -4.92 -24.67
CA LYS A 209 11.85 -4.97 -24.75
C LYS A 209 12.50 -5.80 -23.62
N ARG A 210 11.81 -5.95 -22.47
CA ARG A 210 12.31 -6.69 -21.29
C ARG A 210 11.76 -8.11 -21.19
N ILE A 211 10.52 -8.32 -21.62
CA ILE A 211 9.82 -9.61 -21.56
C ILE A 211 9.61 -10.11 -22.99
N GLN A 212 10.12 -11.30 -23.29
CA GLN A 212 9.93 -11.98 -24.56
C GLN A 212 9.12 -13.25 -24.34
N ILE A 213 8.05 -13.42 -25.11
CA ILE A 213 7.11 -14.53 -25.04
C ILE A 213 7.18 -15.27 -26.37
N SER A 214 7.35 -16.59 -26.30
CA SER A 214 7.38 -17.47 -27.45
C SER A 214 6.56 -18.70 -27.14
N GLY A 215 5.23 -18.58 -27.26
CA GLY A 215 4.29 -19.65 -26.92
C GLY A 215 4.38 -20.06 -25.45
N ASP A 216 4.88 -21.26 -25.19
CA ASP A 216 5.05 -21.87 -23.87
C ASP A 216 6.39 -21.54 -23.19
N ARG A 217 7.12 -20.57 -23.73
CA ARG A 217 8.35 -20.01 -23.14
C ARG A 217 8.20 -18.52 -22.89
N LEU A 218 8.68 -18.07 -21.73
CA LEU A 218 8.75 -16.67 -21.36
C LEU A 218 10.15 -16.34 -20.85
N ILE A 219 10.73 -15.26 -21.33
CA ILE A 219 12.08 -14.82 -20.96
C ILE A 219 11.99 -13.40 -20.42
N VAL A 220 12.39 -13.22 -19.16
CA VAL A 220 12.66 -11.92 -18.55
C VAL A 220 14.14 -11.62 -18.75
N ARG A 221 14.48 -10.67 -19.63
CA ARG A 221 15.87 -10.44 -20.04
C ARG A 221 16.77 -9.83 -18.96
N ALA A 222 16.18 -9.06 -18.05
CA ALA A 222 16.89 -8.43 -16.96
C ALA A 222 15.97 -8.37 -15.75
N LEU A 223 16.23 -9.19 -14.73
CA LEU A 223 15.40 -9.30 -13.55
C LEU A 223 15.47 -8.03 -12.68
N SER A 224 14.33 -7.61 -12.11
CA SER A 224 14.28 -6.49 -11.17
C SER A 224 13.29 -6.76 -10.05
N ALA A 225 13.34 -5.97 -8.97
CA ALA A 225 12.39 -6.09 -7.86
C ALA A 225 10.91 -5.88 -8.27
N ALA A 226 10.65 -5.26 -9.43
CA ALA A 226 9.30 -5.09 -9.96
C ALA A 226 8.77 -6.31 -10.74
N ASP A 227 9.66 -7.26 -11.03
CA ASP A 227 9.33 -8.52 -11.71
C ASP A 227 9.08 -9.65 -10.70
N GLU A 228 9.19 -9.38 -9.40
CA GLU A 228 8.81 -10.32 -8.35
C GLU A 228 7.30 -10.55 -8.38
N ALA A 229 6.91 -11.77 -8.73
CA ALA A 229 5.52 -12.13 -8.95
C ALA A 229 5.38 -13.65 -9.12
N VAL A 230 4.14 -14.11 -9.14
CA VAL A 230 3.82 -15.45 -9.64
C VAL A 230 3.43 -15.34 -11.11
N TYR A 231 4.24 -15.93 -11.96
CA TYR A 231 4.00 -16.07 -13.39
C TYR A 231 3.22 -17.35 -13.63
N ARG A 232 2.23 -17.31 -14.49
CA ARG A 232 1.41 -18.48 -14.80
C ARG A 232 1.32 -18.65 -16.30
N PHE A 233 1.32 -19.91 -16.72
CA PHE A 233 0.97 -20.31 -18.07
C PHE A 233 -0.28 -21.16 -17.99
N GLY A 234 -1.23 -20.88 -18.87
CA GLY A 234 -2.54 -21.50 -18.81
C GLY A 234 -3.39 -21.14 -20.00
N TYR A 235 -4.64 -21.60 -19.97
CA TYR A 235 -5.57 -21.48 -21.08
C TYR A 235 -6.82 -20.74 -20.64
N GLU A 236 -7.18 -19.70 -21.38
CA GLU A 236 -8.56 -19.21 -21.37
C GLU A 236 -9.39 -20.09 -22.29
N TYR A 237 -10.12 -21.05 -21.72
CA TYR A 237 -10.87 -22.07 -22.47
C TYR A 237 -12.31 -21.62 -22.78
N GLU A 238 -12.86 -20.75 -21.94
CA GLU A 238 -14.11 -20.04 -22.14
C GLU A 238 -13.93 -18.58 -21.70
N PRO A 239 -14.78 -17.63 -22.15
CA PRO A 239 -14.64 -16.22 -21.79
C PRO A 239 -14.55 -16.03 -20.27
N ARG A 240 -13.45 -15.40 -19.82
CA ARG A 240 -13.16 -15.12 -18.39
C ARG A 240 -12.92 -16.37 -17.52
N HIS A 241 -12.75 -17.55 -18.13
CA HIS A 241 -12.38 -18.77 -17.42
C HIS A 241 -10.97 -19.16 -17.85
N PHE A 242 -10.01 -18.89 -16.98
CA PHE A 242 -8.60 -19.19 -17.19
C PHE A 242 -8.15 -20.25 -16.21
N GLU A 243 -7.50 -21.28 -16.72
CA GLU A 243 -6.96 -22.36 -15.89
C GLU A 243 -5.44 -22.41 -15.96
N THR A 244 -4.84 -22.52 -14.79
CA THR A 244 -3.38 -22.51 -14.63
C THR A 244 -2.86 -23.92 -14.83
N VAL A 245 -1.96 -24.09 -15.80
CA VAL A 245 -1.31 -25.38 -16.09
C VAL A 245 0.10 -25.44 -15.52
N CYS A 246 0.83 -24.33 -15.59
CA CYS A 246 2.13 -24.16 -14.94
C CYS A 246 2.18 -22.85 -14.15
N PHE A 247 2.90 -22.84 -13.04
CA PHE A 247 3.17 -21.63 -12.26
C PHE A 247 4.65 -21.50 -11.89
N PHE A 248 5.12 -20.27 -11.78
CA PHE A 248 6.52 -19.97 -11.54
C PHE A 248 6.60 -18.82 -10.55
N VAL A 249 7.27 -19.05 -9.43
CA VAL A 249 7.49 -18.02 -8.41
C VAL A 249 8.83 -17.37 -8.67
N VAL A 250 8.79 -16.14 -9.19
CA VAL A 250 10.00 -15.39 -9.52
C VAL A 250 10.26 -14.39 -8.41
N TYR A 251 11.47 -14.42 -7.85
CA TYR A 251 11.95 -13.47 -6.84
C TYR A 251 13.41 -13.11 -7.08
N VAL A 252 13.85 -11.94 -6.58
CA VAL A 252 15.25 -11.53 -6.67
C VAL A 252 16.01 -12.06 -5.45
N ALA A 253 17.13 -12.76 -5.65
CA ALA A 253 17.90 -13.35 -4.54
C ALA A 253 18.48 -12.29 -3.58
N GLU A 254 19.10 -11.25 -4.14
CA GLU A 254 19.95 -10.26 -3.43
C GLU A 254 19.27 -8.89 -3.21
N LYS A 255 17.97 -8.88 -2.91
CA LYS A 255 17.25 -7.62 -2.68
C LYS A 255 17.63 -7.00 -1.35
N THR A 256 18.31 -5.86 -1.37
CA THR A 256 18.73 -5.16 -0.14
C THR A 256 17.71 -4.10 0.30
N ARG A 257 17.40 -4.04 1.59
CA ARG A 257 16.57 -2.99 2.23
C ARG A 257 17.33 -2.34 3.37
N VAL A 258 17.52 -1.03 3.27
CA VAL A 258 18.21 -0.24 4.29
C VAL A 258 17.20 0.46 5.17
N VAL A 259 17.29 0.28 6.49
CA VAL A 259 16.38 0.86 7.49
C VAL A 259 17.20 1.41 8.67
N SER A 260 16.80 2.53 9.24
CA SER A 260 17.44 3.03 10.47
C SER A 260 16.91 2.30 11.71
N SER A 261 17.80 1.98 12.65
CA SER A 261 17.40 1.39 13.93
C SER A 261 16.29 2.20 14.61
N GLY A 262 15.27 1.51 15.15
CA GLY A 262 14.10 2.10 15.82
C GLY A 262 12.99 2.58 14.88
N LYS A 263 13.13 2.45 13.55
CA LYS A 263 12.05 2.74 12.60
C LYS A 263 11.21 1.48 12.32
N PRO A 264 9.91 1.66 12.00
CA PRO A 264 9.06 0.54 11.60
C PRO A 264 9.46 0.04 10.21
N PHE A 265 9.29 -1.26 10.00
CA PHE A 265 9.55 -1.91 8.72
C PHE A 265 8.52 -3.00 8.46
N THR A 266 8.12 -3.18 7.20
CA THR A 266 7.15 -4.20 6.82
C THR A 266 7.75 -5.13 5.80
N PHE A 267 7.82 -6.41 6.13
CA PHE A 267 8.11 -7.47 5.19
C PHE A 267 6.88 -7.78 4.35
N THR A 268 7.09 -8.03 3.07
CA THR A 268 6.06 -8.48 2.14
C THR A 268 6.47 -9.84 1.57
N CYS A 269 5.70 -10.87 1.91
CA CYS A 269 5.62 -12.08 1.12
C CYS A 269 4.95 -11.68 -0.22
N ASN A 270 5.31 -12.30 -1.34
CA ASN A 270 4.64 -12.09 -2.64
C ASN A 270 3.88 -13.36 -3.00
N ALA A 271 3.12 -13.88 -2.04
CA ALA A 271 2.56 -15.21 -2.09
C ALA A 271 1.13 -15.28 -2.61
N GLU A 272 0.39 -14.16 -2.63
CA GLU A 272 -1.01 -14.12 -3.07
C GLU A 272 -1.21 -14.79 -4.45
N GLY A 273 -0.23 -14.70 -5.34
CA GLY A 273 -0.25 -15.36 -6.64
C GLY A 273 -0.21 -16.89 -6.61
N LEU A 274 0.06 -17.54 -5.47
CA LEU A 274 0.00 -18.99 -5.29
C LEU A 274 -1.37 -19.50 -4.86
N TRP A 275 -2.32 -18.60 -4.58
CA TRP A 275 -3.63 -18.96 -4.06
C TRP A 275 -4.35 -20.09 -4.80
N PRO A 276 -4.48 -20.07 -6.14
CA PRO A 276 -5.20 -21.16 -6.81
C PRO A 276 -4.50 -22.50 -6.72
N ILE A 277 -3.23 -22.58 -6.31
CA ILE A 277 -2.46 -23.83 -6.14
C ILE A 277 -2.46 -24.26 -4.67
N VAL A 278 -2.30 -23.30 -3.78
CA VAL A 278 -2.35 -23.51 -2.33
C VAL A 278 -3.79 -23.85 -1.95
N GLN A 279 -4.00 -24.74 -0.99
CA GLN A 279 -5.34 -25.05 -0.45
C GLN A 279 -6.36 -25.68 -1.41
N GLN A 280 -5.96 -26.12 -2.61
CA GLN A 280 -6.86 -26.84 -3.53
C GLN A 280 -7.49 -28.09 -2.90
N THR A 281 -6.81 -28.76 -1.96
CA THR A 281 -7.33 -29.99 -1.36
C THR A 281 -7.27 -29.99 0.15
N LYS A 282 -8.24 -30.71 0.76
CA LYS A 282 -8.34 -30.90 2.22
C LYS A 282 -7.17 -31.70 2.83
N LYS A 283 -6.32 -32.33 2.00
CA LYS A 283 -5.24 -33.22 2.44
C LYS A 283 -3.87 -32.52 2.50
N ASP A 284 -3.74 -31.35 1.89
CA ASP A 284 -2.48 -30.62 1.83
C ASP A 284 -2.35 -29.71 3.07
N ASP A 285 -1.26 -29.86 3.84
CA ASP A 285 -0.96 -29.03 5.02
C ASP A 285 0.01 -27.92 4.61
N TRP A 286 -0.56 -26.77 4.24
CA TRP A 286 0.19 -25.61 3.79
C TRP A 286 0.57 -24.71 4.97
N LYS A 287 1.83 -24.31 5.02
CA LYS A 287 2.40 -23.45 6.05
C LYS A 287 3.17 -22.32 5.41
N VAL A 288 3.16 -21.17 6.06
CA VAL A 288 3.99 -20.03 5.70
C VAL A 288 4.86 -19.67 6.88
N PHE A 289 6.14 -19.44 6.62
CA PHE A 289 7.10 -19.01 7.62
C PHE A 289 8.23 -18.21 6.96
N TRP A 290 8.94 -17.45 7.78
CA TRP A 290 10.15 -16.77 7.36
C TRP A 290 11.38 -17.52 7.84
N SER A 291 12.42 -17.62 7.02
CA SER A 291 13.74 -18.03 7.50
C SER A 291 14.63 -16.80 7.69
N TYR A 292 15.46 -16.81 8.72
CA TYR A 292 16.41 -15.75 9.05
C TYR A 292 17.81 -16.31 9.18
N THR A 293 18.72 -15.75 8.40
CA THR A 293 20.16 -16.02 8.45
C THR A 293 20.90 -14.73 8.84
N PRO A 294 21.45 -14.62 10.05
CA PRO A 294 22.13 -13.41 10.52
C PRO A 294 23.44 -13.19 9.78
N ASP A 295 23.75 -11.92 9.52
CA ASP A 295 25.06 -11.46 9.06
C ASP A 295 26.15 -11.71 10.13
N PRO A 296 27.44 -11.74 9.75
CA PRO A 296 28.53 -11.92 10.72
C PRO A 296 28.47 -10.94 11.90
N LYS A 297 28.20 -9.66 11.63
CA LYS A 297 28.05 -8.61 12.66
C LYS A 297 26.86 -8.86 13.60
N ALA A 298 25.75 -9.37 13.07
CA ALA A 298 24.59 -9.73 13.89
C ALA A 298 24.88 -10.95 14.77
N ARG A 299 25.66 -11.92 14.28
CA ARG A 299 26.08 -13.10 15.06
C ARG A 299 26.97 -12.70 16.23
N GLU A 300 27.88 -11.77 16.03
CA GLU A 300 28.73 -11.21 17.10
C GLU A 300 27.88 -10.53 18.20
N LEU A 301 26.77 -9.91 17.82
CA LEU A 301 25.80 -9.31 18.75
C LEU A 301 24.87 -10.36 19.42
N GLY A 302 25.02 -11.65 19.10
CA GLY A 302 24.26 -12.75 19.70
C GLY A 302 23.06 -13.24 18.89
N SER A 303 22.80 -12.70 17.69
CA SER A 303 21.73 -13.18 16.82
C SER A 303 22.01 -14.58 16.29
N LYS A 304 21.04 -15.49 16.44
CA LYS A 304 21.11 -16.88 15.97
C LYS A 304 20.30 -17.07 14.68
N PRO A 305 20.71 -17.98 13.78
CA PRO A 305 19.89 -18.36 12.64
C PRO A 305 18.58 -19.00 13.11
N VAL A 306 17.47 -18.61 12.50
CA VAL A 306 16.14 -19.15 12.80
C VAL A 306 15.52 -19.65 11.51
N GLY A 307 15.32 -20.96 11.41
CA GLY A 307 14.76 -21.57 10.19
C GLY A 307 13.28 -21.30 9.98
N ARG A 308 12.52 -21.11 11.06
CA ARG A 308 11.06 -20.91 11.04
C ARG A 308 10.63 -19.81 12.01
N LEU A 309 10.55 -18.59 11.49
CA LEU A 309 9.98 -17.43 12.14
C LEU A 309 8.52 -17.27 11.75
N TRP A 310 7.69 -16.93 12.74
CA TRP A 310 6.28 -16.61 12.53
C TRP A 310 5.53 -17.67 11.70
N GLU A 311 5.77 -18.96 12.01
CA GLU A 311 5.11 -20.06 11.32
C GLU A 311 3.60 -20.00 11.54
N VAL A 312 2.85 -20.03 10.44
CA VAL A 312 1.38 -20.02 10.43
C VAL A 312 0.88 -21.12 9.51
N ASN A 313 -0.13 -21.87 9.98
CA ASN A 313 -0.86 -22.83 9.15
C ASN A 313 -1.91 -22.10 8.33
N LEU A 314 -1.92 -22.33 7.02
CA LEU A 314 -2.82 -21.69 6.07
C LEU A 314 -4.15 -22.44 6.01
N ARG A 315 -5.27 -21.75 6.29
CA ARG A 315 -6.64 -22.33 6.23
C ARG A 315 -7.26 -22.25 4.85
N VAL A 316 -7.77 -23.36 4.31
CA VAL A 316 -8.67 -23.35 3.13
C VAL A 316 -9.86 -22.42 3.45
N PRO A 317 -10.22 -21.46 2.58
CA PRO A 317 -11.42 -20.66 2.77
C PRO A 317 -12.63 -21.57 2.87
N ARG A 318 -13.56 -21.25 3.77
CA ARG A 318 -14.84 -21.95 3.80
C ARG A 318 -15.54 -21.68 2.47
N LEU A 319 -15.71 -22.73 1.67
CA LEU A 319 -16.70 -22.74 0.59
C LEU A 319 -18.07 -22.40 1.20
N PRO A 320 -18.92 -21.59 0.53
CA PRO A 320 -20.19 -21.11 1.06
C PRO A 320 -21.14 -22.20 1.59
N ASP A 321 -20.95 -23.47 1.18
CA ASP A 321 -21.85 -24.57 1.48
C ASP A 321 -21.35 -25.57 2.55
N ALA A 322 -20.23 -25.27 3.22
CA ALA A 322 -19.76 -26.11 4.32
C ALA A 322 -20.56 -25.82 5.60
N GLN A 323 -21.49 -26.71 5.96
CA GLN A 323 -22.11 -26.69 7.29
C GLN A 323 -21.04 -26.70 8.39
N PRO A 324 -21.30 -26.05 9.54
CA PRO A 324 -20.38 -26.00 10.65
C PRO A 324 -20.37 -27.35 11.37
N THR A 325 -19.68 -28.33 10.82
CA THR A 325 -19.36 -29.55 11.55
C THR A 325 -17.87 -29.62 11.82
N ASP A 326 -17.61 -29.85 13.09
CA ASP A 326 -16.37 -30.31 13.71
C ASP A 326 -15.34 -29.25 14.13
N ALA A 327 -15.60 -28.80 15.36
CA ALA A 327 -14.66 -28.88 16.47
C ALA A 327 -13.35 -28.09 16.33
N LEU A 328 -13.41 -26.85 16.84
CA LEU A 328 -12.29 -26.15 17.45
C LEU A 328 -11.76 -26.98 18.65
N THR A 329 -11.02 -28.04 18.36
CA THR A 329 -10.30 -28.82 19.36
C THR A 329 -8.87 -28.31 19.44
N ASN A 330 -8.54 -27.67 20.56
CA ASN A 330 -7.18 -27.45 21.08
C ASN A 330 -6.06 -27.23 20.06
N GLN A 331 -6.12 -26.13 19.29
CA GLN A 331 -4.94 -25.64 18.58
C GLN A 331 -4.69 -24.19 18.99
N THR A 332 -3.55 -23.97 19.66
CA THR A 332 -2.95 -22.65 19.95
C THR A 332 -2.53 -21.90 18.68
N ALA A 333 -2.61 -22.53 17.50
CA ALA A 333 -2.32 -21.92 16.22
C ALA A 333 -3.58 -21.25 15.66
N VAL A 334 -3.62 -19.92 15.71
CA VAL A 334 -4.57 -19.13 14.93
C VAL A 334 -4.25 -19.36 13.46
N ALA A 335 -5.07 -20.15 12.78
CA ALA A 335 -4.89 -20.38 11.36
C ALA A 335 -5.46 -19.20 10.57
N MET A 336 -4.64 -18.70 9.64
CA MET A 336 -4.87 -17.44 8.92
C MET A 336 -4.98 -17.70 7.42
N THR A 337 -5.48 -16.71 6.68
CA THR A 337 -5.49 -16.75 5.20
C THR A 337 -4.14 -16.29 4.64
N LEU A 338 -3.90 -16.56 3.36
CA LEU A 338 -2.68 -16.13 2.69
C LEU A 338 -2.49 -14.60 2.75
N PHE A 339 -3.58 -13.85 2.64
CA PHE A 339 -3.60 -12.38 2.75
C PHE A 339 -3.14 -11.87 4.12
N ASP A 340 -3.60 -12.50 5.19
CA ASP A 340 -3.19 -12.14 6.56
C ASP A 340 -1.69 -12.34 6.77
N THR A 341 -1.08 -13.25 5.99
CA THR A 341 0.33 -13.62 6.07
C THR A 341 1.21 -12.91 5.04
N GLU A 342 0.61 -12.18 4.08
CA GLU A 342 1.33 -11.50 3.00
C GLU A 342 2.21 -10.38 3.56
N ARG A 343 1.81 -9.73 4.65
CA ARG A 343 2.55 -8.62 5.25
C ARG A 343 2.87 -8.88 6.71
N ARG A 344 4.14 -8.67 7.08
CA ARG A 344 4.59 -8.71 8.47
C ARG A 344 5.21 -7.39 8.86
N ARG A 345 4.53 -6.63 9.72
CA ARG A 345 5.00 -5.35 10.25
C ARG A 345 5.83 -5.56 11.52
N LEU A 346 6.97 -4.89 11.58
CA LEU A 346 7.78 -4.66 12.77
C LEU A 346 7.65 -3.19 13.17
N ASP A 347 7.36 -2.93 14.44
CA ASP A 347 7.19 -1.56 14.94
C ASP A 347 8.52 -0.83 15.12
N ALA A 348 9.56 -1.56 15.54
CA ALA A 348 10.91 -1.05 15.67
C ALA A 348 11.92 -2.12 15.26
N VAL A 349 12.80 -1.79 14.31
CA VAL A 349 13.89 -2.67 13.88
C VAL A 349 15.15 -2.41 14.72
N GLU A 350 15.81 -3.46 15.17
CA GLU A 350 17.05 -3.37 15.95
C GLU A 350 18.28 -3.64 15.10
N TYR A 351 19.43 -3.07 15.49
CA TYR A 351 20.69 -3.28 14.76
C TYR A 351 21.12 -4.77 14.68
N ALA A 352 20.73 -5.57 15.67
CA ALA A 352 20.99 -7.02 15.69
C ALA A 352 20.17 -7.81 14.66
N MET A 353 19.16 -7.21 14.03
CA MET A 353 18.30 -7.84 13.01
C MET A 353 18.93 -7.85 11.60
N ASN A 354 20.20 -7.47 11.46
CA ASN A 354 20.92 -7.55 10.19
C ASN A 354 21.00 -9.00 9.68
N GLY A 355 20.66 -9.21 8.41
CA GLY A 355 20.76 -10.54 7.78
C GLY A 355 19.77 -10.78 6.65
N GLN A 356 19.78 -12.02 6.16
CA GLN A 356 18.92 -12.49 5.09
C GLN A 356 17.60 -13.03 5.64
N TYR A 357 16.49 -12.53 5.10
CA TYR A 357 15.14 -13.00 5.39
C TYR A 357 14.51 -13.59 4.12
N GLN A 358 13.93 -14.79 4.20
CA GLN A 358 13.23 -15.40 3.07
C GLN A 358 11.81 -15.79 3.48
N CYS A 359 10.81 -15.40 2.69
CA CYS A 359 9.44 -15.88 2.86
C CYS A 359 9.30 -17.24 2.16
N ILE A 360 8.90 -18.26 2.91
CA ILE A 360 8.79 -19.64 2.44
C ILE A 360 7.37 -20.12 2.65
N ILE A 361 6.78 -20.63 1.59
CA ILE A 361 5.53 -21.39 1.63
C ILE A 361 5.88 -22.86 1.49
N ALA A 362 5.53 -23.63 2.49
CA ALA A 362 5.77 -25.06 2.52
C ALA A 362 4.47 -25.84 2.43
N ASN A 363 4.49 -26.95 1.71
CA ASN A 363 3.45 -27.97 1.78
C ASN A 363 4.05 -29.23 2.40
N VAL A 364 3.49 -29.64 3.53
CA VAL A 364 3.85 -30.89 4.21
C VAL A 364 2.80 -31.93 3.87
N ARG A 365 3.21 -32.97 3.12
CA ARG A 365 2.33 -34.11 2.84
C ARG A 365 2.69 -35.28 3.74
N LYS A 366 1.68 -35.96 4.27
CA LYS A 366 1.90 -37.23 5.00
C LYS A 366 2.61 -38.24 4.09
N GLY A 367 3.87 -38.57 4.41
CA GLY A 367 4.67 -39.57 3.71
C GLY A 367 5.51 -39.05 2.53
N MET A 368 5.64 -37.73 2.33
CA MET A 368 6.57 -37.15 1.35
C MET A 368 7.37 -35.99 1.97
N ASP A 369 8.49 -35.66 1.33
CA ASP A 369 9.33 -34.53 1.72
C ASP A 369 8.58 -33.19 1.61
N GLU A 370 8.94 -32.27 2.50
CA GLU A 370 8.38 -30.92 2.54
C GLU A 370 8.77 -30.13 1.29
N ARG A 371 7.78 -29.76 0.47
CA ARG A 371 8.00 -28.91 -0.71
C ARG A 371 8.00 -27.46 -0.28
N ARG A 372 9.06 -26.71 -0.63
CA ARG A 372 9.25 -25.32 -0.22
C ARG A 372 9.30 -24.40 -1.44
N PHE A 373 8.50 -23.35 -1.38
CA PHE A 373 8.44 -22.29 -2.39
C PHE A 373 8.92 -20.99 -1.74
N VAL A 374 10.06 -20.49 -2.19
CA VAL A 374 10.55 -19.17 -1.77
C VAL A 374 9.84 -18.13 -2.63
N THR A 375 9.10 -17.21 -2.00
CA THR A 375 8.32 -16.18 -2.72
C THR A 375 8.95 -14.80 -2.65
N SER A 376 9.84 -14.59 -1.69
CA SER A 376 10.50 -13.31 -1.45
C SER A 376 11.79 -13.56 -0.68
N SER A 377 12.83 -12.81 -1.02
CA SER A 377 14.15 -12.86 -0.38
C SER A 377 14.60 -11.42 -0.17
N VAL A 378 14.94 -11.05 1.06
CA VAL A 378 15.32 -9.67 1.43
C VAL A 378 16.52 -9.70 2.38
N HIS A 379 17.58 -9.01 2.00
CA HIS A 379 18.71 -8.69 2.88
C HIS A 379 18.39 -7.38 3.63
N LEU A 380 18.23 -7.45 4.95
CA LEU A 380 17.92 -6.30 5.78
C LEU A 380 19.22 -5.70 6.34
N VAL A 381 19.48 -4.45 5.98
CA VAL A 381 20.60 -3.64 6.47
C VAL A 381 20.08 -2.53 7.36
N VAL A 382 20.20 -2.75 8.65
CA VAL A 382 19.86 -1.83 9.73
C VAL A 382 21.06 -0.94 10.02
N ILE A 383 20.88 0.36 9.79
CA ILE A 383 21.87 1.37 10.16
C ILE A 383 21.80 1.57 11.68
N ALA A 384 22.96 1.54 12.34
CA ALA A 384 23.08 1.80 13.77
C ALA A 384 22.44 3.17 14.14
N PRO A 385 21.87 3.31 15.35
CA PRO A 385 21.39 4.61 15.80
C PRO A 385 22.55 5.62 15.82
N PRO A 386 22.30 6.89 15.45
CA PRO A 386 23.35 7.90 15.47
C PRO A 386 23.89 8.10 16.88
N THR A 387 25.19 8.31 17.00
CA THR A 387 25.83 8.58 18.29
C THR A 387 25.38 9.94 18.84
N MET A 388 25.44 10.13 20.17
CA MET A 388 25.08 11.42 20.79
C MET A 388 25.85 12.61 20.19
N SER A 389 27.11 12.39 19.80
CA SER A 389 27.93 13.39 19.10
C SER A 389 27.40 13.75 17.72
N GLU A 390 26.90 12.79 16.94
CA GLU A 390 26.32 13.04 15.62
C GLU A 390 24.96 13.71 15.71
N ILE A 391 24.12 13.31 16.68
CA ILE A 391 22.86 13.99 16.99
C ILE A 391 23.14 15.44 17.37
N PHE A 392 24.13 15.69 18.23
CA PHE A 392 24.50 17.04 18.63
C PHE A 392 25.04 17.87 17.47
N ALA A 393 25.91 17.30 16.63
CA ALA A 393 26.46 17.99 15.47
C ALA A 393 25.38 18.34 14.43
N THR A 394 24.45 17.43 14.16
CA THR A 394 23.32 17.68 13.26
C THR A 394 22.33 18.70 13.83
N TRP A 395 22.08 18.67 15.14
CA TRP A 395 21.30 19.69 15.85
C TRP A 395 21.95 21.07 15.73
N ILE A 396 23.25 21.19 16.02
CA ILE A 396 24.02 22.44 15.88
C ILE A 396 23.90 22.98 14.46
N ARG A 397 24.14 22.14 13.44
CA ARG A 397 24.04 22.56 12.03
C ARG A 397 22.64 23.04 11.68
N ARG A 398 21.59 22.34 12.15
CA ARG A 398 20.20 22.69 11.88
C ARG A 398 19.78 24.01 12.53
N TYR A 399 20.27 24.27 13.74
CA TYR A 399 19.89 25.44 14.53
C TYR A 399 20.95 26.55 14.54
N TRP A 400 21.97 26.46 13.68
CA TRP A 400 23.11 27.38 13.67
C TRP A 400 22.71 28.86 13.60
N ALA A 401 21.76 29.21 12.73
CA ALA A 401 21.26 30.57 12.61
C ALA A 401 20.54 31.08 13.87
N GLN A 402 19.74 30.21 14.52
CA GLN A 402 19.04 30.56 15.77
C GLN A 402 20.03 30.68 16.93
N ILE A 403 21.04 29.82 16.97
CA ILE A 403 22.12 29.85 17.95
C ILE A 403 22.88 31.19 17.84
N ILE A 404 23.31 31.58 16.63
CA ILE A 404 23.96 32.88 16.38
C ILE A 404 23.04 34.04 16.78
N TYR A 405 21.75 33.97 16.45
CA TYR A 405 20.79 35.00 16.82
C TYR A 405 20.69 35.18 18.35
N VAL A 406 20.57 34.10 19.11
CA VAL A 406 20.53 34.14 20.59
C VAL A 406 21.84 34.68 21.16
N PHE A 407 23.00 34.25 20.65
CA PHE A 407 24.29 34.78 21.12
C PHE A 407 24.48 36.27 20.79
N SER A 408 24.07 36.71 19.60
CA SER A 408 24.17 38.12 19.20
C SER A 408 23.24 39.02 20.02
N THR A 409 21.99 38.61 20.24
CA THR A 409 21.02 39.37 21.04
C THR A 409 21.42 39.43 22.51
N THR A 410 21.89 38.33 23.09
CA THR A 410 22.41 38.33 24.47
C THR A 410 23.64 39.22 24.61
N ALA A 411 24.57 39.21 23.66
CA ALA A 411 25.72 40.12 23.66
C ALA A 411 25.30 41.60 23.55
N ILE A 412 24.30 41.93 22.72
CA ILE A 412 23.78 43.29 22.60
C ILE A 412 23.12 43.73 23.92
N VAL A 413 22.30 42.87 24.53
CA VAL A 413 21.63 43.17 25.81
C VAL A 413 22.65 43.37 26.93
N THR A 414 23.69 42.54 27.02
CA THR A 414 24.74 42.70 28.03
C THR A 414 25.55 43.97 27.82
N LEU A 415 25.86 44.35 26.58
CA LEU A 415 26.54 45.61 26.27
C LEU A 415 25.68 46.83 26.62
N ILE A 416 24.39 46.81 26.30
CA ILE A 416 23.45 47.87 26.68
C ILE A 416 23.36 47.97 28.21
N TYR A 417 23.27 46.84 28.91
CA TYR A 417 23.21 46.81 30.37
C TYR A 417 24.48 47.40 30.99
N MET A 418 25.66 47.01 30.49
CA MET A 418 26.95 47.57 30.95
C MET A 418 27.06 49.07 30.67
N ALA A 419 26.57 49.54 29.51
CA ALA A 419 26.54 50.96 29.19
C ALA A 419 25.59 51.74 30.11
N LEU A 420 24.41 51.19 30.43
CA LEU A 420 23.46 51.79 31.36
C LEU A 420 24.01 51.85 32.79
N LEU A 421 24.71 50.79 33.23
CA LEU A 421 25.41 50.80 34.52
C LEU A 421 26.49 51.89 34.56
N LYS A 422 27.30 52.00 33.49
CA LYS A 422 28.33 53.06 33.38
C LYS A 422 27.71 54.46 33.36
N TYR A 423 26.62 54.65 32.64
CA TYR A 423 25.90 55.93 32.60
C TYR A 423 25.35 56.32 33.97
N ARG A 424 24.71 55.37 34.68
CA ARG A 424 24.23 55.61 36.05
C ARG A 424 25.38 55.93 37.00
N ALA A 425 26.49 55.19 36.94
CA ALA A 425 27.67 55.46 37.76
C ALA A 425 28.25 56.86 37.51
N ASN A 426 28.38 57.27 36.25
CA ASN A 426 28.85 58.61 35.90
C ASN A 426 27.91 59.72 36.38
N ARG A 427 26.58 59.52 36.28
CA ARG A 427 25.59 60.49 36.76
C ARG A 427 25.62 60.65 38.28
N VAL A 428 25.80 59.55 39.02
CA VAL A 428 25.97 59.59 40.47
C VAL A 428 27.26 60.31 40.85
N ALA A 429 28.36 60.06 40.13
CA ALA A 429 29.62 60.77 40.33
C ALA A 429 29.48 62.29 40.06
N SER A 430 28.76 62.68 39.00
CA SER A 430 28.55 64.10 38.67
C SER A 430 27.66 64.83 39.67
N LEU A 431 26.67 64.14 40.26
CA LEU A 431 25.82 64.71 41.32
C LEU A 431 26.63 64.96 42.60
N ARG A 432 27.49 64.01 42.99
CA ARG A 432 28.40 64.18 44.13
C ARG A 432 29.40 65.31 43.93
N SER A 433 29.93 65.50 42.72
CA SER A 433 30.81 66.64 42.43
C SER A 433 30.06 67.98 42.47
N TRP A 434 28.80 68.00 42.02
CA TRP A 434 27.95 69.20 42.08
C TRP A 434 27.59 69.59 43.53
N GLU A 435 27.23 68.61 44.37
CA GLU A 435 27.00 68.83 45.80
C GLU A 435 28.26 69.38 46.50
N ALA A 436 29.44 68.82 46.20
CA ALA A 436 30.71 69.29 46.75
C ALA A 436 31.06 70.73 46.31
N ASP A 437 30.76 71.11 45.07
CA ASP A 437 30.96 72.48 44.57
C ASP A 437 29.94 73.47 45.16
N GLU A 438 28.70 73.04 45.39
CA GLU A 438 27.69 73.86 46.05
C GLU A 438 28.04 74.12 47.52
N GLU A 439 28.58 73.13 48.22
CA GLU A 439 29.07 73.27 49.59
C GLU A 439 30.26 74.25 49.68
N LYS A 440 31.21 74.18 48.72
CA LYS A 440 32.27 75.19 48.58
C LYS A 440 31.73 76.60 48.34
N ARG A 441 30.70 76.75 47.49
CA ARG A 441 30.06 78.06 47.24
C ARG A 441 29.33 78.61 48.48
N LYS A 442 28.68 77.76 49.27
CA LYS A 442 28.05 78.15 50.54
C LYS A 442 29.11 78.62 51.55
N ASN A 443 30.22 77.89 51.68
CA ASN A 443 31.33 78.27 52.55
C ASN A 443 31.99 79.58 52.11
N ALA A 444 32.16 79.82 50.81
CA ALA A 444 32.69 81.08 50.29
C ALA A 444 31.78 82.29 50.58
N ARG A 445 30.45 82.11 50.55
CA ARG A 445 29.49 83.18 50.89
C ARG A 445 29.48 83.55 52.37
N LEU A 446 29.76 82.59 53.26
CA LEU A 446 29.88 82.84 54.71
C LEU A 446 31.12 83.69 55.03
N ILE A 447 32.21 83.55 54.26
CA ILE A 447 33.43 84.35 54.43
C ILE A 447 33.18 85.82 54.06
N THR A 448 32.44 86.10 52.98
CA THR A 448 32.10 87.48 52.57
C THR A 448 31.09 88.20 53.49
N ALA A 449 30.29 87.47 54.26
CA ALA A 449 29.34 88.07 55.22
C ALA A 449 30.02 88.45 56.56
N GLY A 450 31.21 87.90 56.85
CA GLY A 450 31.97 88.16 58.06
C GLY A 450 32.84 89.43 58.03
N GLU A 451 32.94 90.11 56.88
CA GLU A 451 33.91 91.21 56.68
C GLU A 451 33.30 92.63 56.79
N VAL A 452 32.04 92.76 57.23
CA VAL A 452 31.42 94.06 57.55
C VAL A 452 30.95 94.07 59.00
N ARG A 453 31.90 94.29 59.92
CA ARG A 453 31.74 95.04 61.18
C ARG A 453 33.05 94.93 61.94
N ILE A 454 33.70 96.07 62.14
CA ILE A 454 34.21 96.60 63.42
C ILE A 454 35.14 97.77 63.04
N ASN A 455 34.63 99.00 63.14
CA ASN A 455 35.46 100.17 63.44
C ASN A 455 35.35 100.42 64.95
N PRO A 456 36.47 100.55 65.67
CA PRO A 456 36.51 101.24 66.95
C PRO A 456 37.69 102.22 67.01
N PRO A 457 37.78 103.04 68.06
CA PRO A 457 36.78 103.94 68.63
C PRO A 457 36.93 105.39 68.14
#